data_AF-A0A954GUT4-F1
#
_entry.id   AF-A0A954GUT4-F1
#
_cell.length_a   1.000
_cell.length_b   1.000
_cell.length_c   1.000
_cell.angle_alpha   90.00
_cell.angle_beta   90.00
_cell.angle_gamma   90.00
#
_symmetry.space_group_name_H-M   'P 1'
#
loop_
_entity.id
_entity.type
_entity.pdbx_description
1 polymer ?
#
loop_
_entity_poly.entity_id
_entity_poly.type
_entity_poly.pdbx_seq_one_letter_code
_entity_poly.pdbx_strand_id
1 'polypeptide(L)'
;MFQPLQFAFVFGQPGMQEMMIVGIIALLLFGKRLPEVARNLGKGFSEFKKGMSGIQDDFRNAASDSDRRVSYSSQTTTSNENRPATPDAAVPADDEFAAPKFDAGTNVAEDEFAAPKFDAT
;
A
#
# COMPACT_ATOMS: atom_id res chain seq x y z
N MET A 1 -19.53 52.95 14.72
CA MET A 1 -19.50 51.83 13.76
C MET A 1 -18.46 50.84 14.25
N PHE A 2 -18.86 49.85 15.03
CA PHE A 2 -17.95 48.82 15.58
C PHE A 2 -17.65 47.79 14.49
N GLN A 3 -16.37 47.49 14.28
CA GLN A 3 -15.90 46.47 13.33
C GLN A 3 -15.50 45.21 14.13
N PRO A 4 -16.40 44.23 14.37
CA PRO A 4 -16.10 43.04 15.16
C PRO A 4 -15.32 41.95 14.40
N LEU A 5 -14.69 42.27 13.26
CA LEU A 5 -14.01 41.26 12.44
C LEU A 5 -12.79 40.62 13.12
N GLN A 6 -12.21 41.30 14.12
CA GLN A 6 -11.12 40.73 14.91
C GLN A 6 -11.58 39.64 15.87
N PHE A 7 -12.81 39.73 16.40
CA PHE A 7 -13.36 38.68 17.26
C PHE A 7 -13.71 37.42 16.45
N ALA A 8 -14.18 37.56 15.21
CA ALA A 8 -14.48 36.41 14.36
C ALA A 8 -13.22 35.63 13.93
N PHE A 9 -12.09 36.31 13.72
CA PHE A 9 -10.83 35.66 13.38
C PHE A 9 -10.30 34.77 14.52
N VAL A 10 -10.55 35.15 15.78
CA VAL A 10 -10.20 34.35 16.97
C VAL A 10 -10.99 33.04 17.06
N PHE A 11 -12.21 32.97 16.52
CA PHE A 11 -13.05 31.77 16.60
C PHE A 11 -13.00 30.87 15.35
N GLY A 12 -12.54 31.39 14.20
CA GLY A 12 -12.60 30.68 12.93
C GLY A 12 -11.42 29.77 12.65
N GLN A 13 -10.20 30.18 13.03
CA GLN A 13 -9.00 29.37 12.90
C GLN A 13 -8.08 29.69 14.08
N PRO A 14 -7.82 28.76 15.01
CA PRO A 14 -6.85 29.01 16.06
C PRO A 14 -5.50 29.24 15.38
N GLY A 15 -5.06 30.49 15.41
CA GLY A 15 -3.76 30.87 14.90
C GLY A 15 -2.65 30.35 15.82
N MET A 16 -1.41 30.60 15.39
CA MET A 16 -0.23 30.28 16.19
C MET A 16 -0.29 30.96 17.58
N GLN A 17 -0.88 32.15 17.64
CA GLN A 17 -0.98 32.93 18.88
C GLN A 17 -1.94 32.30 19.89
N GLU A 18 -3.11 31.85 19.46
CA GLU A 18 -4.07 31.13 20.32
C GLU A 18 -3.47 29.81 20.82
N MET A 19 -2.79 29.05 19.95
CA MET A 19 -2.12 27.81 20.34
C MET A 19 -1.01 28.04 21.37
N MET A 20 -0.26 29.13 21.26
CA MET A 20 0.74 29.51 22.27
C MET A 20 0.09 29.89 23.61
N ILE A 21 -1.01 30.64 23.60
CA ILE A 21 -1.74 31.00 24.82
C ILE A 21 -2.30 29.74 25.52
N VAL A 22 -2.95 28.84 24.77
CA VAL A 22 -3.46 27.58 25.31
C VAL A 22 -2.30 26.71 25.83
N GLY A 23 -1.18 26.67 25.10
CA GLY A 23 0.05 26.01 25.55
C GLY A 23 0.54 26.55 26.88
N ILE A 24 0.64 27.86 27.05
CA ILE A 24 1.05 28.48 28.31
C ILE A 24 0.09 28.14 29.45
N ILE A 25 -1.24 28.21 29.22
CA ILE A 25 -2.23 27.83 30.23
C ILE A 25 -2.07 26.35 30.62
N ALA A 26 -1.90 25.46 29.63
CA ALA A 26 -1.64 24.05 29.88
C ALA A 26 -0.32 23.85 30.67
N LEU A 27 0.73 24.60 30.36
CA LEU A 27 1.99 24.60 31.13
C LEU A 27 1.80 25.12 32.55
N LEU A 28 0.90 26.07 32.81
CA LEU A 28 0.62 26.52 34.18
C LEU A 28 -0.16 25.49 34.99
N LEU A 29 -1.13 24.82 34.36
CA LEU A 29 -1.94 23.78 35.02
C LEU A 29 -1.15 22.49 35.27
N PHE A 30 -0.40 22.03 34.27
CA PHE A 30 0.32 20.76 34.32
C PHE A 30 1.79 20.91 34.70
N GLY A 31 2.40 22.07 34.45
CA GLY A 31 3.79 22.35 34.79
C GLY A 31 4.75 21.32 34.20
N LYS A 32 5.58 20.76 35.08
CA LYS A 32 6.55 19.72 34.74
C LYS A 32 5.91 18.36 34.37
N ARG A 33 4.61 18.18 34.58
CA ARG A 33 3.89 16.93 34.26
C ARG A 33 3.47 16.84 32.80
N LEU A 34 3.47 17.96 32.06
CA LEU A 34 3.10 17.99 30.65
C LEU A 34 3.95 17.04 29.76
N PRO A 35 5.30 16.99 29.87
CA PRO A 35 6.10 16.01 29.13
C PRO A 35 5.82 14.56 29.54
N GLU A 36 5.50 14.31 30.81
CA GLU A 36 5.14 12.98 31.31
C GLU A 36 3.79 12.51 30.74
N VAL A 37 2.78 13.38 30.75
CA VAL A 37 1.46 13.14 30.15
C VAL A 37 1.58 12.93 28.63
N ALA A 38 2.35 13.77 27.94
CA ALA A 38 2.61 13.60 26.51
C ALA A 38 3.32 12.27 26.21
N ARG A 39 4.27 11.85 27.05
CA ARG A 39 4.96 10.56 26.89
C ARG A 39 4.02 9.38 27.10
N ASN A 40 3.13 9.45 28.09
CA ASN A 40 2.16 8.39 28.39
C ASN A 40 1.08 8.30 27.31
N LEU A 41 0.54 9.44 26.85
CA LEU A 41 -0.39 9.51 25.72
C LEU A 41 0.26 9.04 24.41
N GLY A 42 1.50 9.45 24.15
CA GLY A 42 2.22 9.08 22.93
C GLY A 42 2.51 7.58 22.83
N LYS A 43 2.81 6.93 23.97
CA LYS A 43 2.94 5.47 24.04
C LYS A 43 1.61 4.78 23.76
N GLY A 44 0.52 5.21 24.41
CA GLY A 44 -0.82 4.66 24.19
C GLY A 44 -1.30 4.84 22.74
N PHE A 45 -1.06 6.00 22.13
CA PHE A 45 -1.40 6.26 20.74
C PHE A 45 -0.57 5.40 19.76
N SER A 46 0.71 5.18 20.06
CA SER A 46 1.58 4.30 19.27
C SER A 46 1.11 2.84 19.31
N GLU A 47 0.77 2.33 20.50
CA GLU A 47 0.22 0.98 20.68
C GLU A 47 -1.16 0.85 20.03
N PHE A 48 -2.02 1.86 20.16
CA PHE A 48 -3.32 1.91 19.50
C PHE A 48 -3.19 1.86 17.98
N LYS A 49 -2.26 2.64 17.39
CA LYS A 49 -1.99 2.62 15.96
C LYS A 49 -1.49 1.25 15.49
N LYS A 50 -0.58 0.62 16.23
CA LYS A 50 -0.08 -0.73 15.93
C LYS A 50 -1.19 -1.78 15.99
N GLY A 51 -2.03 -1.73 17.02
CA GLY A 51 -3.20 -2.61 17.14
C GLY A 51 -4.18 -2.43 15.99
N MET A 52 -4.50 -1.18 15.64
CA MET A 52 -5.39 -0.89 14.51
C MET A 52 -4.83 -1.35 13.16
N SER A 53 -3.53 -1.17 12.92
CA SER A 53 -2.86 -1.68 11.71
C SER A 53 -2.84 -3.21 11.64
N GLY A 54 -2.51 -3.88 12.75
CA GLY A 54 -2.54 -5.35 12.79
C GLY A 54 -3.93 -5.92 12.50
N ILE A 55 -4.98 -5.32 13.07
CA ILE A 55 -6.37 -5.71 12.77
C ILE A 55 -6.69 -5.52 11.29
N GLN A 56 -6.31 -4.38 10.69
CA GLN A 56 -6.54 -4.14 9.27
C GLN A 56 -5.86 -5.18 8.38
N ASP A 57 -4.63 -5.58 8.71
CA ASP A 57 -3.87 -6.59 7.97
C ASP A 57 -4.49 -7.99 8.13
N ASP A 58 -4.94 -8.34 9.34
CA ASP A 58 -5.63 -9.61 9.61
C ASP A 58 -6.95 -9.72 8.83
N PHE A 59 -7.76 -8.65 8.78
CA PHE A 59 -8.97 -8.60 7.95
C PHE A 59 -8.66 -8.77 6.47
N ARG A 60 -7.57 -8.17 5.98
CA ARG A 60 -7.15 -8.26 4.57
C ARG A 60 -6.66 -9.67 4.21
N ASN A 61 -5.93 -10.30 5.12
CA ASN A 61 -5.45 -11.67 4.96
C ASN A 61 -6.59 -12.69 5.05
N ALA A 62 -7.55 -12.51 5.95
CA ALA A 62 -8.73 -13.37 6.06
C ALA A 62 -9.63 -13.28 4.81
N ALA A 63 -9.81 -12.08 4.25
CA ALA A 63 -10.51 -11.90 2.98
C ALA A 63 -9.77 -12.58 1.81
N SER A 64 -8.44 -12.52 1.80
CA SER A 64 -7.61 -13.14 0.75
C SER A 64 -7.51 -14.66 0.86
N ASP A 65 -7.56 -15.24 2.07
CA ASP A 65 -7.55 -16.70 2.27
C ASP A 65 -8.90 -17.33 1.89
N SER A 66 -9.99 -16.58 2.07
CA SER A 66 -11.33 -16.98 1.63
C SER A 66 -11.42 -17.14 0.10
N ASP A 67 -10.76 -16.26 -0.67
CA ASP A 67 -10.70 -16.33 -2.14
C ASP A 67 -9.81 -17.49 -2.65
N ARG A 68 -8.72 -17.80 -1.93
CA ARG A 68 -7.80 -18.90 -2.30
C ARG A 68 -8.41 -20.29 -2.09
N ARG A 69 -9.24 -20.49 -1.07
CA ARG A 69 -9.88 -21.79 -0.82
C ARG A 69 -10.97 -22.14 -1.83
N VAL A 70 -11.57 -21.15 -2.48
CA VAL A 70 -12.55 -21.38 -3.57
C VAL A 70 -11.85 -21.86 -4.85
N SER A 71 -10.64 -21.36 -5.13
CA SER A 71 -9.89 -21.70 -6.36
C SER A 71 -9.31 -23.13 -6.39
N TYR A 72 -9.08 -23.77 -5.26
CA TYR A 72 -8.53 -25.14 -5.20
C TYR A 72 -9.58 -26.26 -5.18
N SER A 73 -10.88 -25.94 -5.05
CA SER A 73 -11.95 -26.98 -5.01
C SER A 73 -12.55 -27.34 -6.38
N SER A 74 -12.09 -26.69 -7.46
CA SER A 74 -12.70 -26.82 -8.80
C SER A 74 -12.00 -27.83 -9.73
N GLN A 75 -11.11 -28.69 -9.22
CA GLN A 75 -10.36 -29.62 -10.07
C GLN A 75 -10.41 -31.07 -9.56
N THR A 76 -11.61 -31.59 -9.30
CA THR A 76 -11.83 -33.04 -9.20
C THR A 76 -13.29 -33.40 -9.47
N THR A 77 -13.65 -33.55 -10.75
CA THR A 77 -14.67 -34.50 -11.26
C THR A 77 -14.71 -34.47 -12.79
N THR A 78 -14.33 -35.60 -13.42
CA THR A 78 -15.09 -36.32 -14.47
C THR A 78 -15.50 -35.52 -15.73
N SER A 79 -15.15 -35.84 -16.97
CA SER A 79 -15.04 -37.13 -17.64
C SER A 79 -14.41 -36.94 -19.03
N ASN A 80 -13.52 -37.85 -19.38
CA ASN A 80 -13.30 -38.31 -20.75
C ASN A 80 -14.64 -38.77 -21.37
N GLU A 81 -15.14 -38.06 -22.38
CA GLU A 81 -16.18 -38.55 -23.31
C GLU A 81 -15.68 -38.27 -24.72
N ASN A 82 -15.03 -39.28 -25.27
CA ASN A 82 -14.51 -39.33 -26.62
C ASN A 82 -15.64 -39.69 -27.59
N ARG A 83 -16.13 -38.75 -28.41
CA ARG A 83 -16.64 -39.10 -29.75
C ARG A 83 -16.23 -38.07 -30.81
N PRO A 84 -15.72 -38.54 -31.98
CA PRO A 84 -15.29 -37.73 -33.11
C PRO A 84 -16.39 -37.55 -34.17
N ALA A 85 -16.03 -36.73 -35.17
CA ALA A 85 -16.70 -36.39 -36.45
C ALA A 85 -17.70 -35.22 -36.37
N THR A 86 -17.59 -34.17 -37.20
CA THR A 86 -17.16 -34.16 -38.60
C THR A 86 -16.62 -32.77 -38.99
N PRO A 87 -15.63 -32.70 -39.93
CA PRO A 87 -15.12 -31.47 -40.53
C PRO A 87 -16.13 -30.83 -41.47
N ASP A 88 -16.50 -29.57 -41.24
CA ASP A 88 -16.87 -28.67 -42.34
C ASP A 88 -16.83 -27.18 -41.93
N ALA A 89 -16.33 -26.39 -42.87
CA ALA A 89 -16.62 -24.97 -43.09
C ALA A 89 -16.46 -23.96 -41.93
N ALA A 90 -15.29 -23.31 -41.90
CA ALA A 90 -15.14 -21.92 -42.38
C ALA A 90 -13.98 -21.25 -41.62
N VAL A 91 -12.80 -21.31 -42.23
CA VAL A 91 -11.68 -20.40 -41.93
C VAL A 91 -11.92 -19.14 -42.76
N PRO A 92 -12.31 -17.98 -42.19
CA PRO A 92 -12.11 -16.71 -42.87
C PRO A 92 -10.61 -16.38 -42.81
N ALA A 93 -10.02 -16.40 -44.00
CA ALA A 93 -8.63 -16.12 -44.26
C ALA A 93 -8.51 -14.65 -44.70
N ASP A 94 -8.40 -13.75 -43.74
CA ASP A 94 -8.11 -12.34 -43.94
C ASP A 94 -7.96 -11.67 -42.57
N ASP A 95 -6.76 -11.76 -42.00
CA ASP A 95 -6.03 -10.53 -41.72
C ASP A 95 -4.58 -10.85 -41.34
N GLU A 96 -3.72 -10.16 -42.06
CA GLU A 96 -2.29 -10.32 -42.17
C GLU A 96 -1.57 -10.16 -40.84
N PHE A 97 -0.65 -11.11 -40.63
CA PHE A 97 0.41 -11.18 -39.64
C PHE A 97 1.11 -9.83 -39.38
N ALA A 98 0.59 -9.00 -38.48
CA ALA A 98 1.37 -7.90 -37.91
C ALA A 98 2.33 -8.48 -36.86
N ALA A 99 3.50 -8.90 -37.32
CA ALA A 99 4.55 -9.43 -36.46
C ALA A 99 4.87 -8.46 -35.30
N PRO A 100 5.09 -8.97 -34.07
CA PRO A 100 5.53 -8.14 -32.96
C PRO A 100 6.91 -7.54 -33.31
N LYS A 101 7.02 -6.21 -33.26
CA LYS A 101 8.31 -5.54 -33.37
C LYS A 101 9.15 -5.94 -32.15
N PHE A 102 10.11 -6.83 -32.37
CA PHE A 102 11.12 -7.20 -31.40
C PHE A 102 12.21 -6.14 -31.43
N ASP A 103 12.31 -5.30 -30.40
CA ASP A 103 13.41 -4.35 -30.24
C ASP A 103 14.69 -5.13 -29.91
N ALA A 104 15.43 -5.53 -30.94
CA ALA A 104 16.79 -6.05 -30.81
C ALA A 104 17.78 -4.91 -30.52
N GLY A 105 17.61 -4.28 -29.36
CA GLY A 105 18.57 -3.35 -28.77
C GLY A 105 19.66 -4.13 -28.05
N THR A 106 20.52 -4.81 -28.81
CA THR A 106 21.78 -5.35 -28.32
C THR A 106 22.71 -4.20 -27.98
N ASN A 107 22.87 -3.90 -26.68
CA ASN A 107 24.09 -3.36 -26.11
C ASN A 107 24.35 -4.10 -24.80
N VAL A 108 24.85 -5.33 -24.92
CA VAL A 108 25.65 -5.97 -23.86
C VAL A 108 27.10 -5.90 -24.34
N ALA A 109 27.65 -4.71 -24.23
CA ALA A 109 29.05 -4.41 -24.01
C ALA A 109 28.96 -3.30 -22.94
N GLU A 110 29.63 -3.36 -21.80
CA GLU A 110 31.06 -3.59 -21.69
C GLU A 110 31.41 -4.32 -20.38
N ASP A 111 32.52 -5.02 -20.47
CA ASP A 111 33.27 -5.67 -19.39
C ASP A 111 33.28 -4.90 -18.07
N GLU A 112 32.73 -5.51 -17.01
CA GLU A 112 33.43 -5.62 -15.71
C GLU A 112 32.86 -6.80 -14.90
N PHE A 113 32.83 -8.01 -15.47
CA PHE A 113 32.78 -9.21 -14.63
C PHE A 113 34.21 -9.56 -14.22
N ALA A 114 34.75 -8.78 -13.29
CA ALA A 114 36.02 -9.05 -12.65
C ALA A 114 35.97 -10.45 -12.00
N ALA A 115 36.72 -11.39 -12.58
CA ALA A 115 36.89 -12.72 -12.01
C ALA A 115 37.47 -12.62 -10.58
N PRO A 116 36.87 -13.30 -9.59
CA PRO A 116 37.50 -13.40 -8.28
C PRO A 116 38.77 -14.26 -8.44
N LYS A 117 39.93 -13.67 -8.14
CA LYS A 117 41.18 -14.43 -7.99
C LYS A 117 41.04 -15.30 -6.74
N PHE A 118 40.88 -16.60 -6.94
CA PHE A 118 41.06 -17.59 -5.88
C PHE A 118 42.56 -17.72 -5.62
N ASP A 119 43.04 -17.08 -4.57
CA ASP A 119 44.39 -17.31 -4.06
C ASP A 119 44.40 -18.67 -3.34
N ALA A 120 45.10 -19.62 -3.92
CA ALA A 120 45.39 -20.90 -3.29
C ALA A 120 46.46 -20.71 -2.22
N THR A 121 46.15 -21.07 -0.97
CA THR A 121 47.10 -21.30 0.13
C THR A 121 46.72 -22.59 0.83
#